data_AF-A0ABC9VYS0-F1
#
_entry.id   AF-A0ABC9VYS0-F1
#
_cell.length_a   1.000
_cell.length_b   1.000
_cell.length_c   1.000
_cell.angle_alpha   90.00
_cell.angle_beta   90.00
_cell.angle_gamma   90.00
#
_symmetry.space_group_name_H-M   'P 1'
#
loop_
_entity.id
_entity.type
_entity.pdbx_description
1 polymer ?
#
loop_
_entity_poly.entity_id
_entity_poly.type
_entity_poly.pdbx_seq_one_letter_code
_entity_poly.pdbx_strand_id
1 'polypeptide(L)'
;MKTFNHWLTETEEKLSRAQIEAGDVGHAKTNQFLQELQDGIGRQQAVVKTLNVTGEEIIEQSAAADAKVLKEQLESLNTRWQEVCRQLVEKKKRLEEEKNILSEFQEDLNKLILWLEEADSIIGIPLEPGNEDQLRDCLSKVKLRLEELPPHKGILKRLNETGGIALGSASLNPDKKHKLESTLKEANHRLLKVSKDLPEKQKEIEILLKDFIELDQQLNQVILWVTPVKNQLELYNKVGQPGAFDIKLVIWEKNSKTNVSGKDLDMDFKYYKDIHF
;
A
#
# COMPACT_ATOMS: atom_id res chain seq x y z
N MET A 1 -42.49 -40.32 0.17
CA MET A 1 -41.63 -40.32 1.38
C MET A 1 -40.30 -41.05 1.18
N LYS A 2 -40.26 -42.32 0.72
CA LYS A 2 -38.99 -43.09 0.55
C LYS A 2 -37.96 -42.41 -0.37
N THR A 3 -38.38 -41.88 -1.51
CA THR A 3 -37.49 -41.20 -2.48
C THR A 3 -36.85 -39.93 -1.91
N PHE A 4 -37.62 -39.12 -1.19
CA PHE A 4 -37.13 -37.91 -0.53
C PHE A 4 -36.15 -38.24 0.60
N ASN A 5 -36.49 -39.25 1.42
CA ASN A 5 -35.62 -39.72 2.49
C ASN A 5 -34.28 -40.24 1.96
N HIS A 6 -34.30 -41.01 0.85
CA HIS A 6 -33.08 -41.49 0.20
C HIS A 6 -32.21 -40.32 -0.30
N TRP A 7 -32.81 -39.33 -0.95
CA TRP A 7 -32.09 -38.13 -1.39
C TRP A 7 -31.47 -37.34 -0.22
N LEU A 8 -32.19 -37.22 0.90
CA LEU A 8 -31.66 -36.58 2.11
C LEU A 8 -30.43 -37.31 2.63
N THR A 9 -30.51 -38.63 2.79
CA THR A 9 -29.38 -39.44 3.28
C THR A 9 -28.16 -39.33 2.37
N GLU A 10 -28.34 -39.45 1.05
CA GLU A 10 -27.24 -39.31 0.10
C GLU A 10 -26.61 -37.91 0.17
N THR A 11 -27.43 -36.88 0.32
CA THR A 11 -26.99 -35.48 0.41
C THR A 11 -26.24 -35.20 1.70
N GLU A 12 -26.74 -35.72 2.83
CA GLU A 12 -26.09 -35.63 4.15
C GLU A 12 -24.71 -36.29 4.11
N GLU A 13 -24.59 -37.49 3.54
CA GLU A 13 -23.31 -38.18 3.38
C GLU A 13 -22.34 -37.41 2.49
N LYS A 14 -22.83 -36.79 1.41
CA LYS A 14 -22.00 -35.93 0.55
C LYS A 14 -21.58 -34.66 1.28
N LEU A 15 -22.46 -34.03 2.04
CA LEU A 15 -22.17 -32.85 2.85
C LEU A 15 -21.11 -33.13 3.92
N SER A 16 -21.20 -34.29 4.59
CA SER A 16 -20.20 -34.72 5.58
C SER A 16 -18.84 -35.02 4.95
N ARG A 17 -18.81 -35.58 3.73
CA ARG A 17 -17.55 -35.86 3.02
C ARG A 17 -16.93 -34.64 2.35
N ALA A 18 -17.74 -33.67 1.95
CA ALA A 18 -17.24 -32.46 1.30
C ALA A 18 -16.46 -31.62 2.31
N GLN A 19 -15.14 -31.69 2.30
CA GLN A 19 -14.27 -30.69 2.90
C GLN A 19 -13.85 -29.66 1.84
N ILE A 20 -13.48 -28.46 2.27
CA ILE A 20 -12.86 -27.49 1.36
C ILE A 20 -11.46 -28.04 1.05
N GLU A 21 -11.32 -28.67 -0.12
CA GLU A 21 -10.03 -29.15 -0.61
C GLU A 21 -9.16 -27.95 -1.02
N ALA A 22 -7.90 -27.94 -0.59
CA ALA A 22 -6.98 -26.84 -0.87
C ALA A 22 -6.64 -26.72 -2.36
N GLY A 23 -6.48 -25.48 -2.82
CA GLY A 23 -6.09 -25.15 -4.19
C GLY A 23 -7.27 -25.01 -5.15
N ASP A 24 -6.96 -24.48 -6.34
CA ASP A 24 -7.97 -24.02 -7.31
C ASP A 24 -8.92 -25.15 -7.78
N VAL A 25 -8.39 -26.37 -7.92
CA VAL A 25 -9.16 -27.55 -8.33
C VAL A 25 -10.11 -28.02 -7.21
N GLY A 26 -9.64 -28.02 -5.97
CA GLY A 26 -10.45 -28.40 -4.80
C GLY A 26 -11.57 -27.40 -4.55
N HIS A 27 -11.27 -26.11 -4.70
CA HIS A 27 -12.26 -25.05 -4.62
C HIS A 27 -13.29 -25.13 -5.75
N ALA A 28 -12.88 -25.42 -6.99
CA ALA A 28 -13.79 -25.60 -8.12
C ALA A 28 -14.76 -26.78 -7.89
N LYS A 29 -14.26 -27.93 -7.42
CA LYS A 29 -15.10 -29.09 -7.06
C LYS A 29 -16.09 -28.76 -5.94
N THR A 30 -15.64 -28.03 -4.92
CA THR A 30 -16.50 -27.62 -3.80
C THR A 30 -17.63 -26.73 -4.29
N ASN A 31 -17.34 -25.75 -5.15
CA ASN A 31 -18.36 -24.88 -5.73
C ASN A 31 -19.34 -25.63 -6.62
N GLN A 32 -18.85 -26.55 -7.46
CA GLN A 32 -19.72 -27.40 -8.27
C GLN A 32 -20.69 -28.21 -7.39
N PHE A 33 -20.19 -28.86 -6.33
CA PHE A 33 -21.02 -29.60 -5.39
C PHE A 33 -22.09 -28.71 -4.73
N LEU A 34 -21.72 -27.50 -4.30
CA LEU A 34 -22.67 -26.56 -3.67
C LEU A 34 -23.71 -26.03 -4.66
N GLN A 35 -23.40 -25.99 -5.96
CA GLN A 35 -24.35 -25.64 -7.01
C GLN A 35 -25.32 -26.80 -7.25
N GLU A 36 -24.82 -28.03 -7.41
CA GLU A 36 -25.64 -29.23 -7.56
C GLU A 36 -26.59 -29.44 -6.36
N LEU A 37 -26.11 -29.17 -5.14
CA LEU A 37 -26.92 -29.20 -3.92
C LEU A 37 -28.00 -28.12 -3.92
N GLN A 38 -27.68 -26.89 -4.33
CA GLN A 38 -28.67 -25.82 -4.44
C GLN A 38 -29.79 -26.18 -5.42
N ASP A 39 -29.44 -26.73 -6.58
CA ASP A 39 -30.43 -27.18 -7.57
C ASP A 39 -31.26 -28.36 -7.04
N GLY A 40 -30.62 -29.27 -6.31
CA GLY A 40 -31.27 -30.38 -5.62
C GLY A 40 -32.31 -29.91 -4.60
N ILE A 41 -31.95 -28.96 -3.74
CA ILE A 41 -32.87 -28.33 -2.80
C ILE A 41 -34.03 -27.65 -3.55
N GLY A 42 -33.73 -26.91 -4.62
CA GLY A 42 -34.78 -26.28 -5.45
C GLY A 42 -35.81 -27.28 -5.97
N ARG A 43 -35.37 -28.47 -6.43
CA ARG A 43 -36.26 -29.55 -6.89
C ARG A 43 -37.08 -30.18 -5.76
N GLN A 44 -36.49 -30.35 -4.57
CA GLN A 44 -37.15 -31.01 -3.44
C GLN A 44 -38.07 -30.08 -2.64
N GLN A 45 -37.95 -28.76 -2.80
CA GLN A 45 -38.77 -27.77 -2.10
C GLN A 45 -40.28 -28.04 -2.24
N ALA A 46 -40.74 -28.34 -3.45
CA ALA A 46 -42.14 -28.66 -3.71
C ALA A 46 -42.54 -30.00 -3.06
N VAL A 47 -41.65 -30.99 -3.09
CA VAL A 47 -41.86 -32.33 -2.50
C VAL A 47 -42.05 -32.23 -1.00
N VAL A 48 -41.21 -31.44 -0.31
CA VAL A 48 -41.32 -31.19 1.14
C VAL A 48 -42.65 -30.51 1.47
N LYS A 49 -43.04 -29.49 0.69
CA LYS A 49 -44.30 -28.79 0.90
C LYS A 49 -45.50 -29.74 0.77
N THR A 50 -45.54 -30.56 -0.28
CA THR A 50 -46.59 -31.56 -0.47
C THR A 50 -46.58 -32.63 0.61
N LEU A 51 -45.41 -33.14 1.00
CA LEU A 51 -45.29 -34.12 2.08
C LEU A 51 -45.82 -33.58 3.41
N ASN A 52 -45.59 -32.31 3.71
CA ASN A 52 -46.09 -31.68 4.93
C ASN A 52 -47.61 -31.50 4.89
N VAL A 53 -48.17 -31.01 3.78
CA VAL A 53 -49.63 -30.85 3.63
C VAL A 53 -50.35 -32.20 3.73
N THR A 54 -49.95 -33.16 2.91
CA THR A 54 -50.57 -34.50 2.90
C THR A 54 -50.30 -35.26 4.20
N GLY A 55 -49.13 -35.05 4.82
CA GLY A 55 -48.79 -35.63 6.11
C GLY A 55 -49.75 -35.16 7.21
N GLU A 56 -50.00 -33.86 7.29
CA GLU A 56 -50.92 -33.29 8.28
C GLU A 56 -52.36 -33.79 8.06
N GLU A 57 -52.85 -33.79 6.81
CA GLU A 57 -54.19 -34.31 6.47
C GLU A 57 -54.39 -35.77 6.90
N ILE A 58 -53.35 -36.62 6.76
CA ILE A 58 -53.41 -38.03 7.18
C ILE A 58 -53.34 -38.14 8.71
N ILE A 59 -52.52 -37.32 9.38
CA ILE A 59 -52.42 -37.28 10.85
C ILE A 59 -53.80 -36.97 11.46
N GLU A 60 -54.53 -36.01 10.90
CA GLU A 60 -55.88 -35.63 11.36
C GLU A 60 -56.91 -36.77 11.23
N GLN A 61 -56.72 -37.68 10.26
CA GLN A 61 -57.63 -38.79 9.97
C GLN A 61 -57.20 -40.11 10.62
N SER A 62 -56.05 -40.14 11.29
CA SER A 62 -55.44 -41.36 11.82
C SER A 62 -55.80 -41.65 13.27
N ALA A 63 -55.75 -42.93 13.66
CA ALA A 63 -55.84 -43.31 15.07
C ALA A 63 -54.65 -42.73 15.85
N ALA A 64 -54.85 -42.43 17.15
CA ALA A 64 -53.88 -41.68 17.96
C ALA A 64 -52.45 -42.26 17.96
N ALA A 65 -52.31 -43.59 17.91
CA ALA A 65 -51.00 -44.26 17.84
C ALA A 65 -50.29 -44.00 16.50
N ASP A 66 -50.99 -44.17 15.38
CA ASP A 66 -50.44 -43.98 14.03
C ASP A 66 -50.17 -42.50 13.73
N ALA A 67 -51.07 -41.62 14.17
CA ALA A 67 -50.91 -40.17 14.08
C ALA A 67 -49.62 -39.69 14.78
N LYS A 68 -49.33 -40.24 15.97
CA LYS A 68 -48.10 -39.93 16.71
C LYS A 68 -46.85 -40.35 15.94
N VAL A 69 -46.81 -41.58 15.43
CA VAL A 69 -45.66 -42.10 14.67
C VAL A 69 -45.44 -41.28 13.39
N LEU A 70 -46.50 -40.94 12.66
CA LEU A 70 -46.40 -40.17 11.43
C LEU A 70 -45.91 -38.74 11.70
N LYS A 71 -46.36 -38.12 12.80
CA LYS A 71 -45.87 -36.80 13.24
C LYS A 71 -44.37 -36.81 13.54
N GLU A 72 -43.90 -37.80 14.31
CA GLU A 72 -42.47 -37.96 14.62
C GLU A 72 -41.62 -38.16 13.36
N GLN A 73 -42.11 -38.94 12.39
CA GLN A 73 -41.43 -39.15 11.11
C GLN A 73 -41.36 -37.87 10.26
N LEU A 74 -42.47 -37.11 10.20
CA LEU A 74 -42.55 -35.86 9.44
C LEU A 74 -41.64 -34.78 10.06
N GLU A 75 -41.63 -34.69 11.40
CA GLU A 75 -40.76 -33.77 12.14
C GLU A 75 -39.27 -34.11 11.93
N SER A 76 -38.91 -35.40 11.98
CA SER A 76 -37.54 -35.86 11.69
C SER A 76 -37.09 -35.47 10.28
N LEU A 77 -37.94 -35.68 9.27
CA LEU A 77 -37.64 -35.33 7.88
C LEU A 77 -37.49 -33.82 7.69
N ASN A 78 -38.36 -33.02 8.31
CA ASN A 78 -38.29 -31.56 8.23
C ASN A 78 -37.04 -31.01 8.92
N THR A 79 -36.66 -31.58 10.07
CA THR A 79 -35.45 -31.18 10.79
C THR A 79 -34.21 -31.43 9.94
N ARG A 80 -34.10 -32.63 9.36
CA ARG A 80 -32.99 -32.99 8.46
C ARG A 80 -32.94 -32.10 7.21
N TRP A 81 -34.11 -31.84 6.61
CA TRP A 81 -34.24 -30.91 5.49
C TRP A 81 -33.74 -29.50 5.81
N GLN A 82 -34.18 -28.95 6.94
CA GLN A 82 -33.76 -27.62 7.40
C GLN A 82 -32.25 -27.57 7.64
N GLU A 83 -31.69 -28.63 8.22
CA GLU A 83 -30.25 -28.72 8.47
C GLU A 83 -29.44 -28.76 7.16
N VAL A 84 -29.85 -29.55 6.17
CA VAL A 84 -29.23 -29.55 4.83
C VAL A 84 -29.28 -28.16 4.19
N CYS A 85 -30.43 -27.47 4.27
CA CYS A 85 -30.57 -26.11 3.77
C CYS A 85 -29.64 -25.12 4.49
N ARG A 86 -29.58 -25.22 5.83
CA ARG A 86 -28.74 -24.37 6.67
C ARG A 86 -27.26 -24.56 6.35
N GLN A 87 -26.79 -25.81 6.24
CA GLN A 87 -25.41 -26.13 5.92
C GLN A 87 -24.99 -25.62 4.54
N LEU A 88 -25.86 -25.70 3.53
CA LEU A 88 -25.58 -25.13 2.21
C LEU A 88 -25.33 -23.61 2.32
N VAL A 89 -26.22 -22.89 3.01
CA VAL A 89 -26.11 -21.43 3.16
C VAL A 89 -24.86 -21.05 3.93
N GLU A 90 -24.59 -21.71 5.05
CA GLU A 90 -23.41 -21.46 5.88
C GLU A 90 -22.11 -21.70 5.11
N LYS A 91 -22.03 -22.82 4.36
CA LYS A 91 -20.83 -23.18 3.62
C LYS A 91 -20.58 -22.27 2.43
N LYS A 92 -21.62 -21.84 1.71
CA LYS A 92 -21.53 -20.80 0.67
C LYS A 92 -21.06 -19.48 1.24
N LYS A 93 -21.65 -19.06 2.36
CA LYS A 93 -21.27 -17.81 3.05
C LYS A 93 -19.79 -17.84 3.44
N ARG A 94 -19.32 -18.91 4.09
CA ARG A 94 -17.93 -19.06 4.49
C ARG A 94 -16.95 -19.01 3.32
N LEU A 95 -17.27 -19.68 2.21
CA LEU A 95 -16.41 -19.64 1.01
C LEU A 95 -16.34 -18.23 0.41
N GLU A 96 -17.45 -17.51 0.36
CA GLU A 96 -17.46 -16.14 -0.16
C GLU A 96 -16.71 -15.18 0.78
N GLU A 97 -16.86 -15.33 2.10
CA GLU A 97 -16.09 -14.58 3.10
C GLU A 97 -14.59 -14.84 2.98
N GLU A 98 -14.17 -16.11 2.90
CA GLU A 98 -12.76 -16.47 2.69
C GLU A 98 -12.19 -15.87 1.39
N LYS A 99 -12.96 -15.96 0.30
CA LYS A 99 -12.58 -15.42 -1.00
C LYS A 99 -12.42 -13.90 -0.96
N ASN A 100 -13.36 -13.19 -0.32
CA ASN A 100 -13.31 -11.75 -0.20
C ASN A 100 -12.10 -11.30 0.63
N ILE A 101 -11.87 -11.93 1.78
CA ILE A 101 -10.72 -11.65 2.64
C ILE A 101 -9.40 -11.89 1.87
N LEU A 102 -9.31 -13.00 1.14
CA LEU A 102 -8.11 -13.33 0.36
C LEU A 102 -7.89 -12.33 -0.79
N SER A 103 -8.97 -11.92 -1.46
CA SER A 103 -8.91 -10.94 -2.56
C SER A 103 -8.46 -9.58 -2.06
N GLU A 104 -9.07 -9.09 -0.98
CA GLU A 104 -8.69 -7.81 -0.35
C GLU A 104 -7.24 -7.84 0.14
N PHE A 105 -6.81 -8.95 0.77
CA PHE A 105 -5.43 -9.14 1.21
C PHE A 105 -4.45 -9.09 0.03
N GLN A 106 -4.74 -9.78 -1.07
CA GLN A 106 -3.88 -9.77 -2.25
C GLN A 106 -3.83 -8.39 -2.92
N GLU A 107 -4.96 -7.69 -2.99
CA GLU A 107 -5.04 -6.34 -3.55
C GLU A 107 -4.22 -5.35 -2.72
N ASP A 108 -4.39 -5.33 -1.40
CA ASP A 108 -3.64 -4.47 -0.50
C ASP A 108 -2.13 -4.80 -0.53
N LEU A 109 -1.77 -6.09 -0.61
CA LEU A 109 -0.37 -6.51 -0.72
C LEU A 109 0.26 -6.04 -2.03
N ASN A 110 -0.44 -6.18 -3.15
CA ASN A 110 0.04 -5.71 -4.46
C ASN A 110 0.20 -4.19 -4.48
N LYS A 111 -0.77 -3.44 -3.96
CA LYS A 111 -0.68 -1.97 -3.83
C LYS A 111 0.56 -1.57 -3.04
N LEU A 112 0.82 -2.22 -1.91
CA LEU A 112 1.99 -1.94 -1.09
C LEU A 112 3.29 -2.26 -1.81
N ILE A 113 3.37 -3.40 -2.51
CA ILE A 113 4.58 -3.81 -3.23
C ILE A 113 4.92 -2.82 -4.36
N LEU A 114 3.93 -2.40 -5.16
CA LEU A 114 4.14 -1.42 -6.23
C LEU A 114 4.69 -0.10 -5.68
N TRP A 115 4.07 0.41 -4.61
CA TRP A 115 4.55 1.63 -3.97
C TRP A 115 5.97 1.47 -3.40
N LEU A 116 6.28 0.32 -2.79
CA LEU A 116 7.63 0.04 -2.27
C LEU A 116 8.67 -0.01 -3.40
N GLU A 117 8.35 -0.57 -4.56
CA GLU A 117 9.25 -0.61 -5.73
C GLU A 117 9.59 0.80 -6.23
N GLU A 118 8.59 1.67 -6.29
CA GLU A 118 8.78 3.07 -6.66
C GLU A 118 9.57 3.86 -5.61
N ALA A 119 9.28 3.63 -4.33
CA ALA A 119 10.01 4.25 -3.23
C ALA A 119 11.49 3.82 -3.22
N ASP A 120 11.76 2.53 -3.36
CA ASP A 120 13.12 1.97 -3.47
C ASP A 120 13.84 2.52 -4.71
N SER A 121 13.13 2.68 -5.84
CA SER A 121 13.69 3.30 -7.05
C SER A 121 14.10 4.75 -6.80
N ILE A 122 13.26 5.55 -6.15
CA ILE A 122 13.56 6.94 -5.79
C ILE A 122 14.74 7.00 -4.83
N ILE A 123 14.78 6.13 -3.82
CA ILE A 123 15.92 6.04 -2.89
C ILE A 123 17.22 5.72 -3.65
N GLY A 124 17.15 4.84 -4.65
CA GLY A 124 18.26 4.42 -5.48
C GLY A 124 18.80 5.45 -6.48
N ILE A 125 18.13 6.60 -6.69
CA ILE A 125 18.59 7.65 -7.61
C ILE A 125 19.93 8.22 -7.09
N PRO A 126 21.05 8.10 -7.84
CA PRO A 126 22.31 8.74 -7.46
C PRO A 126 22.16 10.27 -7.48
N LEU A 127 22.75 10.95 -6.50
CA LEU A 127 22.72 12.41 -6.42
C LEU A 127 23.97 12.99 -7.08
N GLU A 128 23.80 13.98 -7.97
CA GLU A 128 24.88 14.76 -8.56
C GLU A 128 24.92 16.16 -7.91
N PRO A 129 25.89 16.46 -7.03
CA PRO A 129 25.94 17.74 -6.30
C PRO A 129 25.96 18.99 -7.20
N GLY A 130 26.47 18.89 -8.43
CA GLY A 130 26.55 20.00 -9.38
C GLY A 130 25.32 20.19 -10.27
N ASN A 131 24.30 19.32 -10.15
CA ASN A 131 23.12 19.33 -10.99
C ASN A 131 21.89 19.77 -10.18
N GLU A 132 21.70 21.08 -10.06
CA GLU A 132 20.65 21.66 -9.22
C GLU A 132 19.24 21.21 -9.61
N ASP A 133 18.97 21.08 -10.92
CA ASP A 133 17.68 20.62 -11.44
C ASP A 133 17.41 19.16 -11.05
N GLN A 134 18.41 18.27 -11.19
CA GLN A 134 18.27 16.86 -10.76
C GLN A 134 18.00 16.77 -9.26
N LEU A 135 18.69 17.57 -8.43
CA LEU A 135 18.49 17.60 -6.99
C LEU A 135 17.07 18.07 -6.63
N ARG A 136 16.57 19.13 -7.27
CA ARG A 136 15.19 19.64 -7.06
C ARG A 136 14.13 18.64 -7.51
N ASP A 137 14.32 17.99 -8.64
CA ASP A 137 13.41 16.96 -9.15
C ASP A 137 13.39 15.74 -8.21
N CYS A 138 14.56 15.31 -7.74
CA CYS A 138 14.66 14.21 -6.77
C CYS A 138 14.00 14.59 -5.44
N LEU A 139 14.22 15.81 -4.93
CA LEU A 139 13.60 16.30 -3.71
C LEU A 139 12.07 16.29 -3.80
N SER A 140 11.52 16.74 -4.93
CA SER A 140 10.07 16.72 -5.19
C SER A 140 9.50 15.29 -5.12
N LYS A 141 10.19 14.32 -5.72
CA LYS A 141 9.79 12.90 -5.68
C LYS A 141 9.88 12.30 -4.28
N VAL A 142 10.95 12.59 -3.54
CA VAL A 142 11.13 12.12 -2.15
C VAL A 142 10.04 12.68 -1.24
N LYS A 143 9.71 13.97 -1.37
CA LYS A 143 8.63 14.61 -0.60
C LYS A 143 7.27 13.98 -0.87
N LEU A 144 6.93 13.72 -2.14
CA LEU A 144 5.71 13.00 -2.50
C LEU A 144 5.64 11.61 -1.83
N ARG A 145 6.73 10.84 -1.89
CA ARG A 145 6.76 9.51 -1.24
C ARG A 145 6.63 9.59 0.29
N LEU A 146 7.16 10.65 0.92
CA LEU A 146 6.98 10.87 2.36
C LEU A 146 5.53 11.21 2.72
N GLU A 147 4.81 11.94 1.88
CA GLU A 147 3.37 12.22 2.05
C GLU A 147 2.53 10.95 1.90
N GLU A 148 2.93 10.03 1.02
CA GLU A 148 2.27 8.74 0.80
C GLU A 148 2.66 7.67 1.83
N LEU A 149 3.73 7.85 2.60
CA LEU A 149 4.21 6.85 3.56
C LEU A 149 3.16 6.51 4.65
N PRO A 150 2.45 7.48 5.28
CA PRO A 150 1.43 7.18 6.29
C PRO A 150 0.29 6.27 5.81
N PRO A 151 -0.39 6.50 4.68
CA PRO A 151 -1.44 5.58 4.21
C PRO A 151 -0.89 4.18 3.91
N HIS A 152 0.34 4.06 3.39
CA HIS A 152 0.97 2.74 3.14
C HIS A 152 1.34 2.00 4.43
N LYS A 153 1.72 2.71 5.51
CA LYS A 153 1.81 2.13 6.86
C LYS A 153 0.45 1.61 7.34
N GLY A 154 -0.63 2.31 7.01
CA GLY A 154 -2.00 1.86 7.26
C GLY A 154 -2.34 0.56 6.51
N ILE A 155 -1.96 0.46 5.23
CA ILE A 155 -2.11 -0.76 4.43
C ILE A 155 -1.36 -1.92 5.07
N LEU A 156 -0.08 -1.75 5.43
CA LEU A 156 0.72 -2.81 6.05
C LEU A 156 0.11 -3.28 7.38
N LYS A 157 -0.41 -2.35 8.19
CA LYS A 157 -1.11 -2.71 9.44
C LYS A 157 -2.32 -3.61 9.16
N ARG A 158 -3.17 -3.24 8.21
CA ARG A 158 -4.33 -4.07 7.81
C ARG A 158 -3.89 -5.43 7.27
N LEU A 159 -2.83 -5.49 6.46
CA LEU A 159 -2.27 -6.75 5.97
C LEU A 159 -1.80 -7.66 7.12
N ASN A 160 -1.16 -7.10 8.14
CA ASN A 160 -0.75 -7.89 9.30
C ASN A 160 -1.95 -8.36 10.15
N GLU A 161 -3.02 -7.57 10.25
CA GLU A 161 -4.25 -7.92 10.98
C GLU A 161 -5.07 -9.00 10.24
N THR A 162 -5.23 -8.84 8.92
CA THR A 162 -6.00 -9.76 8.07
C THR A 162 -5.20 -10.99 7.64
N GLY A 163 -3.86 -10.92 7.67
CA GLY A 163 -2.97 -11.96 7.20
C GLY A 163 -3.18 -13.30 7.90
N GLY A 164 -3.45 -13.31 9.21
CA GLY A 164 -3.74 -14.55 9.94
C GLY A 164 -4.98 -15.29 9.40
N ILE A 165 -6.01 -14.55 9.00
CA ILE A 165 -7.26 -15.10 8.46
C ILE A 165 -7.06 -15.48 6.99
N ALA A 166 -6.50 -14.58 6.18
CA ALA A 166 -6.26 -14.82 4.75
C ALA A 166 -5.33 -16.01 4.50
N LEU A 167 -4.22 -16.09 5.23
CA LEU A 167 -3.26 -17.20 5.16
C LEU A 167 -3.78 -18.47 5.84
N GLY A 168 -4.81 -18.36 6.67
CA GLY A 168 -5.56 -19.46 7.24
C GLY A 168 -6.62 -20.06 6.30
N SER A 169 -6.92 -19.42 5.16
CA SER A 169 -7.95 -19.90 4.24
C SER A 169 -7.63 -21.31 3.74
N ALA A 170 -8.62 -22.20 3.86
CA ALA A 170 -8.53 -23.57 3.39
C ALA A 170 -8.42 -23.64 1.86
N SER A 171 -8.78 -22.57 1.15
CA SER A 171 -8.73 -22.49 -0.31
C SER A 171 -7.30 -22.30 -0.85
N LEU A 172 -6.34 -21.85 -0.03
CA LEU A 172 -4.95 -21.69 -0.45
C LEU A 172 -4.21 -23.02 -0.44
N ASN A 173 -3.50 -23.32 -1.54
CA ASN A 173 -2.52 -24.39 -1.52
C ASN A 173 -1.25 -23.97 -0.74
N PRO A 174 -0.44 -24.94 -0.26
CA PRO A 174 0.75 -24.64 0.55
C PRO A 174 1.74 -23.68 -0.13
N ASP A 175 1.93 -23.82 -1.44
CA ASP A 175 2.89 -23.00 -2.20
C ASP A 175 2.46 -21.54 -2.30
N LYS A 176 1.19 -21.27 -2.65
CA LYS A 176 0.63 -19.92 -2.71
C LYS A 176 0.64 -19.27 -1.34
N LYS A 177 0.29 -20.03 -0.29
CA LYS A 177 0.34 -19.56 1.10
C LYS A 177 1.77 -19.14 1.48
N HIS A 178 2.75 -20.01 1.26
CA HIS A 178 4.15 -19.71 1.57
C HIS A 178 4.66 -18.50 0.78
N LYS A 179 4.28 -18.36 -0.50
CA LYS A 179 4.61 -17.20 -1.31
C LYS A 179 4.05 -15.91 -0.70
N LEU A 180 2.76 -15.89 -0.37
CA LEU A 180 2.11 -14.72 0.24
C LEU A 180 2.74 -14.36 1.60
N GLU A 181 3.06 -15.36 2.44
CA GLU A 181 3.78 -15.17 3.70
C GLU A 181 5.17 -14.55 3.49
N SER A 182 5.94 -15.08 2.54
CA SER A 182 7.27 -14.55 2.21
C SER A 182 7.19 -13.12 1.68
N THR A 183 6.24 -12.83 0.79
CA THR A 183 6.04 -11.48 0.23
C THR A 183 5.60 -10.49 1.31
N LEU A 184 4.73 -10.88 2.24
CA LEU A 184 4.32 -10.04 3.37
C LEU A 184 5.51 -9.74 4.30
N LYS A 185 6.36 -10.74 4.58
CA LYS A 185 7.58 -10.54 5.38
C LYS A 185 8.55 -9.57 4.70
N GLU A 186 8.76 -9.73 3.40
CA GLU A 186 9.61 -8.83 2.61
C GLU A 186 9.04 -7.41 2.60
N ALA A 187 7.73 -7.25 2.40
CA ALA A 187 7.06 -5.95 2.44
C ALA A 187 7.21 -5.26 3.80
N ASN A 188 7.08 -6.00 4.91
CA ASN A 188 7.34 -5.49 6.26
C ASN A 188 8.79 -4.96 6.38
N HIS A 189 9.77 -5.73 5.92
CA HIS A 189 11.18 -5.33 5.98
C HIS A 189 11.46 -4.09 5.12
N ARG A 190 11.01 -4.09 3.86
CA ARG A 190 11.18 -2.97 2.94
C ARG A 190 10.53 -1.70 3.45
N LEU A 191 9.31 -1.77 4.02
CA LEU A 191 8.66 -0.56 4.55
C LEU A 191 9.44 0.05 5.72
N LEU A 192 10.03 -0.78 6.60
CA LEU A 192 10.89 -0.30 7.68
C LEU A 192 12.13 0.41 7.14
N LYS A 193 12.77 -0.18 6.13
CA LYS A 193 13.92 0.42 5.44
C LYS A 193 13.54 1.75 4.77
N VAL A 194 12.51 1.76 3.93
CA VAL A 194 12.01 2.97 3.24
C VAL A 194 11.62 4.07 4.23
N SER A 195 11.02 3.71 5.37
CA SER A 195 10.66 4.66 6.43
C SER A 195 11.86 5.38 7.06
N LYS A 196 13.05 4.77 6.99
CA LYS A 196 14.31 5.35 7.47
C LYS A 196 15.04 6.09 6.35
N ASP A 197 15.15 5.46 5.19
CA ASP A 197 16.02 5.93 4.10
C ASP A 197 15.43 7.16 3.37
N LEU A 198 14.10 7.28 3.25
CA LEU A 198 13.48 8.44 2.60
C LEU A 198 13.79 9.77 3.33
N PRO A 199 13.60 9.89 4.67
CA PRO A 199 13.98 11.10 5.40
C PRO A 199 15.49 11.40 5.32
N GLU A 200 16.34 10.37 5.37
CA GLU A 200 17.79 10.54 5.27
C GLU A 200 18.17 11.11 3.90
N LYS A 201 17.61 10.56 2.82
CA LYS A 201 17.81 11.07 1.46
C LYS A 201 17.27 12.49 1.28
N GLN A 202 16.10 12.81 1.83
CA GLN A 202 15.57 14.18 1.79
C GLN A 202 16.58 15.16 2.40
N LYS A 203 17.08 14.84 3.60
CA LYS A 203 18.04 15.68 4.32
C LYS A 203 19.34 15.86 3.53
N GLU A 204 19.85 14.79 2.92
CA GLU A 204 21.05 14.85 2.07
C GLU A 204 20.86 15.81 0.89
N ILE A 205 19.74 15.70 0.18
CA ILE A 205 19.44 16.59 -0.97
C ILE A 205 19.31 18.05 -0.52
N GLU A 206 18.64 18.31 0.61
CA GLU A 206 18.47 19.66 1.15
C GLU A 206 19.81 20.29 1.56
N ILE A 207 20.75 19.49 2.08
CA ILE A 207 22.11 19.95 2.37
C ILE A 207 22.84 20.30 1.06
N LEU A 208 22.83 19.43 0.06
CA LEU A 208 23.50 19.68 -1.23
C LEU A 208 22.96 20.94 -1.91
N LEU A 209 21.63 21.15 -1.91
CA LEU A 209 21.01 22.36 -2.44
C LEU A 209 21.42 23.61 -1.66
N LYS A 210 21.53 23.51 -0.34
CA LYS A 210 22.02 24.63 0.48
C LYS A 210 23.47 24.98 0.14
N ASP A 211 24.34 23.99 0.03
CA ASP A 211 25.76 24.17 -0.32
C ASP A 211 25.90 24.78 -1.72
N PHE A 212 25.06 24.37 -2.67
CA PHE A 212 25.01 24.95 -4.02
C PHE A 212 24.65 26.45 -3.98
N ILE A 213 23.63 26.82 -3.20
CA ILE A 213 23.23 28.23 -3.03
C ILE A 213 24.36 29.05 -2.39
N GLU A 214 25.05 28.50 -1.39
CA GLU A 214 26.18 29.18 -0.75
C GLU A 214 27.35 29.39 -1.73
N LEU A 215 27.66 28.37 -2.54
CA LEU A 215 28.68 28.48 -3.59
C LEU A 215 28.33 29.55 -4.62
N ASP A 216 27.08 29.58 -5.11
CA ASP A 216 26.61 30.60 -6.06
C ASP A 216 26.76 32.02 -5.47
N GLN A 217 26.40 32.21 -4.20
CA GLN A 217 26.59 33.48 -3.50
C GLN A 217 28.07 33.88 -3.41
N GLN A 218 28.96 32.95 -3.10
CA GLN A 218 30.41 33.21 -3.04
C GLN A 218 30.99 33.54 -4.43
N LEU A 219 30.58 32.81 -5.47
CA LEU A 219 30.98 33.08 -6.85
C LEU A 219 30.52 34.47 -7.30
N ASN A 220 29.28 34.84 -6.99
CA ASN A 220 28.75 36.16 -7.29
C ASN A 220 29.56 37.27 -6.58
N GLN A 221 29.97 37.07 -5.32
CA GLN A 221 30.86 38.01 -4.63
C GLN A 221 32.21 38.17 -5.34
N VAL A 222 32.84 37.06 -5.76
CA VAL A 222 34.10 37.09 -6.50
C VAL A 222 33.93 37.79 -7.85
N ILE A 223 32.86 37.50 -8.60
CA ILE A 223 32.57 38.16 -9.89
C ILE A 223 32.41 39.67 -9.69
N LEU A 224 31.70 40.09 -8.63
CA LEU A 224 31.50 41.49 -8.30
C LEU A 224 32.81 42.22 -8.01
N TRP A 225 33.81 41.52 -7.46
CA TRP A 225 35.15 42.03 -7.19
C TRP A 225 36.09 41.97 -8.41
N VAL A 226 36.15 40.84 -9.12
CA VAL A 226 37.04 40.63 -10.28
C VAL A 226 36.66 41.56 -11.44
N THR A 227 35.36 41.78 -11.67
CA THR A 227 34.91 42.57 -12.83
C THR A 227 35.44 44.02 -12.79
N PRO A 228 35.30 44.79 -11.69
CA PRO A 228 35.93 46.10 -11.56
C PRO A 228 37.45 46.06 -11.68
N VAL A 229 38.12 45.11 -11.01
CA VAL A 229 39.59 45.00 -11.00
C VAL A 229 40.13 44.79 -12.41
N LYS A 230 39.51 43.88 -13.17
CA LYS A 230 39.84 43.65 -14.59
C LYS A 230 39.68 44.92 -15.41
N ASN A 231 38.53 45.60 -15.29
CA ASN A 231 38.25 46.82 -16.04
C ASN A 231 39.29 47.92 -15.74
N GLN A 232 39.70 48.07 -14.48
CA GLN A 232 40.73 49.03 -14.11
C GLN A 232 42.12 48.66 -14.63
N LEU A 233 42.52 47.39 -14.55
CA LEU A 233 43.78 46.91 -15.13
C LEU A 233 43.84 47.16 -16.64
N GLU A 234 42.73 46.93 -17.35
CA GLU A 234 42.63 47.22 -18.78
C GLU A 234 42.76 48.71 -19.09
N LEU A 235 42.21 49.59 -18.24
CA LEU A 235 42.40 51.03 -18.36
C LEU A 235 43.87 51.43 -18.14
N TYR A 236 44.51 50.91 -17.10
CA TYR A 236 45.93 51.16 -16.82
C TYR A 236 46.84 50.76 -17.98
N ASN A 237 46.64 49.56 -18.55
CA ASN A 237 47.41 49.09 -19.70
C ASN A 237 47.23 49.94 -20.96
N LYS A 238 46.08 50.62 -21.14
CA LYS A 238 45.85 51.52 -22.27
C LYS A 238 46.50 52.90 -22.09
N VAL A 239 46.60 53.38 -20.86
CA VAL A 239 47.02 54.77 -20.57
C VAL A 239 48.54 54.90 -20.42
N GLY A 240 49.29 53.80 -20.28
CA GLY A 240 50.76 53.81 -20.29
C GLY A 240 51.41 54.62 -19.15
N GLN A 241 50.66 54.92 -18.07
CA GLN A 241 51.16 55.68 -16.94
C GLN A 241 51.28 54.81 -15.68
N PRO A 242 52.43 54.81 -14.98
CA PRO A 242 52.60 54.14 -13.71
C PRO A 242 52.03 55.03 -12.58
N GLY A 243 50.83 54.71 -12.12
CA GLY A 243 50.15 55.37 -10.98
C GLY A 243 49.61 54.33 -10.00
N ALA A 244 49.48 54.71 -8.72
CA ALA A 244 49.22 53.78 -7.61
C ALA A 244 47.86 53.05 -7.69
N PHE A 245 47.90 51.75 -7.45
CA PHE A 245 46.74 50.87 -7.30
C PHE A 245 45.90 51.28 -6.07
N ASP A 246 44.71 51.84 -6.26
CA ASP A 246 43.77 52.10 -5.14
C ASP A 246 42.46 51.32 -5.31
N ILE A 247 42.47 50.08 -4.82
CA ILE A 247 41.35 49.14 -4.86
C ILE A 247 40.21 49.57 -3.90
N LYS A 248 40.50 50.43 -2.90
CA LYS A 248 39.53 50.82 -1.87
C LYS A 248 38.44 51.74 -2.41
N LEU A 249 38.79 52.67 -3.30
CA LEU A 249 37.84 53.65 -3.88
C LEU A 249 36.77 52.97 -4.75
N VAL A 250 37.15 51.94 -5.49
CA VAL A 250 36.26 51.29 -6.48
C VAL A 250 35.23 50.37 -5.83
N ILE A 251 35.63 49.67 -4.77
CA ILE A 251 34.72 48.83 -3.99
C ILE A 251 33.72 49.74 -3.22
N TRP A 252 34.19 50.88 -2.69
CA TRP A 252 33.33 51.85 -2.01
C TRP A 252 32.30 52.52 -2.95
N GLU A 253 32.71 52.97 -4.14
CA GLU A 253 31.79 53.56 -5.13
C GLU A 253 30.73 52.58 -5.66
N LYS A 254 31.03 51.29 -5.73
CA LYS A 254 30.09 50.29 -6.24
C LYS A 254 29.10 49.84 -5.16
N ASN A 255 29.56 49.65 -3.92
CA ASN A 255 28.69 49.29 -2.78
C ASN A 255 27.78 50.45 -2.33
N SER A 256 28.22 51.71 -2.48
CA SER A 256 27.37 52.88 -2.23
C SER A 256 26.24 53.04 -3.26
N LYS A 257 26.41 52.52 -4.49
CA LYS A 257 25.39 52.58 -5.56
C LYS A 257 24.40 51.42 -5.52
N THR A 258 24.76 50.26 -4.95
CA THR A 258 23.86 49.10 -4.80
C THR A 258 23.01 49.16 -3.53
N ASN A 259 23.38 49.97 -2.54
CA ASN A 259 22.65 50.10 -1.28
C ASN A 259 21.70 51.31 -1.28
N VAL A 260 20.61 51.24 -2.06
CA VAL A 260 19.50 52.23 -2.03
C VAL A 260 18.25 51.69 -1.32
N SER A 261 18.26 50.44 -0.82
CA SER A 261 17.25 49.99 0.15
C SER A 261 17.83 50.03 1.55
N GLY A 262 17.65 51.17 2.20
CA GLY A 262 18.19 51.46 3.54
C GLY A 262 17.94 50.34 4.54
N LYS A 263 19.02 49.71 4.98
CA LYS A 263 19.27 49.25 6.35
C LYS A 263 20.76 49.40 6.59
N ASP A 264 21.11 50.29 7.50
CA ASP A 264 22.47 50.49 7.99
C ASP A 264 23.03 49.16 8.50
N LEU A 265 24.13 48.72 7.86
CA LEU A 265 25.05 47.74 8.42
C LEU A 265 26.39 48.44 8.56
N ASP A 266 26.64 48.89 9.79
CA ASP A 266 27.93 49.35 10.27
C ASP A 266 28.91 48.17 10.22
N MET A 267 29.59 47.99 9.08
CA MET A 267 30.65 46.98 8.94
C MET A 267 31.98 47.58 9.37
N ASP A 268 32.35 47.20 10.59
CA ASP A 268 33.58 47.53 11.30
C ASP A 268 34.83 47.24 10.44
N PHE A 269 35.48 48.31 9.96
CA PHE A 269 36.65 48.31 9.06
C PHE A 269 37.97 47.86 9.72
N LYS A 270 37.92 46.94 10.70
CA LYS A 270 39.05 46.67 11.59
C LYS A 270 40.02 45.56 11.14
N TYR A 271 39.76 44.85 10.05
CA TYR A 271 40.50 43.62 9.72
C TYR A 271 41.49 43.67 8.54
N TYR A 272 41.88 44.85 8.05
CA TYR A 272 42.90 44.95 6.98
C TYR A 272 43.98 45.99 7.31
N LYS A 273 44.76 45.73 8.37
CA LYS A 273 45.92 46.59 8.69
C LYS A 273 47.29 46.02 8.32
N ASP A 274 47.43 44.73 8.01
CA ASP A 274 48.79 44.15 7.86
C ASP A 274 48.98 43.38 6.54
N ILE A 275 48.95 44.08 5.41
CA ILE A 275 49.66 43.62 4.20
C ILE A 275 50.59 44.75 3.76
N HIS A 276 51.81 44.71 4.29
CA HIS A 276 52.94 45.46 3.75
C HIS A 276 53.58 44.62 2.62
N PHE A 277 53.74 45.24 1.45
CA PHE A 277 54.57 44.74 0.35
C PHE A 277 56.06 44.77 0.73
#